data_AF-A0A4S3JFB9-F1
#
_entry.id   AF-A0A4S3JFB9-F1
#
_cell.length_a   1.000
_cell.length_b   1.000
_cell.length_c   1.000
_cell.angle_alpha   90.00
_cell.angle_beta   90.00
_cell.angle_gamma   90.00
#
_symmetry.space_group_name_H-M   'P 1'
#
loop_
_entity.id
_entity.type
_entity.pdbx_description
1 polymer ?
#
loop_
_entity_poly.entity_id
_entity_poly.type
_entity_poly.pdbx_seq_one_letter_code
_entity_poly.pdbx_strand_id
1 'polypeptide(L)'
;MGKENFIRQIENSLEFKLLDKVVKEDTTAQDAVQDVSNMTMSALSIHGPNKQGGIGLPDYNVSLAVMELAQRLEPSKHTKLVEFISHLQKQVAVDPSTNEPLRVQGDTLWTDMPSFGYTELETWYEFGGDYKDPCDTTLDSKQRDRWANHNAFLAQLTQAADVHYTHPKEEVRFSPLDKSLRAIWTMAMALENERPPASLGDTAAMEAACQWFIYAAERLWANVLNNRTYPEAAGAGPGKRYEEEGWRGYTRERWGIWEDALKEARAACEDERMWKLIDDALASLRRGMVDQ
;
A
#
# COMPACT_ATOMS: atom_id res chain seq x y z
N MET A 1 -5.23 24.69 -5.58
CA MET A 1 -4.65 24.75 -4.23
C MET A 1 -3.24 24.20 -4.32
N GLY A 2 -2.23 24.81 -3.70
CA GLY A 2 -0.86 24.28 -3.74
C GLY A 2 -0.69 23.03 -2.85
N LYS A 3 0.24 22.14 -3.19
CA LYS A 3 0.56 20.90 -2.46
C LYS A 3 0.75 21.12 -0.96
N GLU A 4 1.50 22.15 -0.57
CA GLU A 4 1.72 22.48 0.85
C GLU A 4 0.44 22.86 1.59
N ASN A 5 -0.46 23.59 0.93
CA ASN A 5 -1.75 23.97 1.52
C ASN A 5 -2.65 22.75 1.69
N PHE A 6 -2.60 21.79 0.76
CA PHE A 6 -3.36 20.54 0.86
C PHE A 6 -2.84 19.67 2.01
N ILE A 7 -1.52 19.47 2.11
CA ILE A 7 -0.90 18.73 3.23
C ILE A 7 -1.28 19.38 4.57
N ARG A 8 -1.23 20.71 4.67
CA ARG A 8 -1.66 21.42 5.89
C ARG A 8 -3.13 21.21 6.22
N GLN A 9 -4.00 21.02 5.23
CA GLN A 9 -5.41 20.70 5.49
C GLN A 9 -5.55 19.30 6.09
N ILE A 10 -4.81 18.32 5.57
CA ILE A 10 -4.77 16.96 6.12
C ILE A 10 -4.29 17.02 7.58
N GLU A 11 -3.16 17.68 7.84
CA GLU A 11 -2.58 17.79 9.19
C GLU A 11 -3.51 18.46 10.21
N ASN A 12 -4.36 19.37 9.74
CA ASN A 12 -5.28 20.09 10.61
C ASN A 12 -6.59 19.33 10.88
N SER A 13 -6.87 18.26 10.12
CA SER A 13 -8.04 17.40 10.30
C SER A 13 -8.05 16.72 11.67
N LEU A 14 -9.25 16.33 12.13
CA LEU A 14 -9.40 15.60 13.40
C LEU A 14 -8.86 14.18 13.26
N GLU A 15 -9.05 13.59 12.10
CA GLU A 15 -8.63 12.25 11.70
C GLU A 15 -7.11 12.13 11.73
N PHE A 16 -6.38 13.09 11.16
CA PHE A 16 -4.92 13.10 11.23
C PHE A 16 -4.42 13.20 12.67
N LYS A 17 -4.97 14.11 13.47
CA LYS A 17 -4.58 14.26 14.89
C LYS A 17 -4.89 13.02 15.71
N LEU A 18 -5.98 12.31 15.39
CA LEU A 18 -6.33 11.04 16.03
C LEU A 18 -5.32 9.95 15.67
N LEU A 19 -5.00 9.80 14.37
CA LEU A 19 -4.06 8.76 13.93
C LEU A 19 -2.61 9.06 14.34
N ASP A 20 -2.22 10.33 14.44
CA ASP A 20 -0.93 10.74 15.01
C ASP A 20 -0.81 10.29 16.48
N LYS A 21 -1.90 10.34 17.27
CA LYS A 21 -1.92 9.77 18.63
C LYS A 21 -1.81 8.24 18.63
N VAL A 22 -2.42 7.55 17.67
CA VAL A 22 -2.30 6.09 17.53
C VAL A 22 -0.83 5.70 17.30
N VAL A 23 -0.16 6.42 16.39
CA VAL A 23 1.24 6.19 16.06
C VAL A 23 2.17 6.54 17.23
N LYS A 24 1.84 7.55 18.03
CA LYS A 24 2.56 7.93 19.25
C LYS A 24 2.23 7.05 20.45
N GLU A 25 1.33 6.08 20.29
CA GLU A 25 0.84 5.19 21.35
C GLU A 25 0.13 5.93 22.51
N ASP A 26 -0.33 7.16 22.27
CA ASP A 26 -1.17 7.92 23.19
C ASP A 26 -2.62 7.40 23.24
N THR A 27 -3.01 6.59 22.25
CA THR A 27 -4.29 5.89 22.17
C THR A 27 -4.13 4.55 21.46
N THR A 28 -5.02 3.60 21.74
CA THR A 28 -4.98 2.29 21.08
C THR A 28 -5.64 2.35 19.69
N ALA A 29 -5.26 1.41 18.82
CA ALA A 29 -5.92 1.26 17.52
C ALA A 29 -7.45 1.04 17.67
N GLN A 30 -7.86 0.29 18.69
CA GLN A 30 -9.28 0.00 18.94
C GLN A 30 -10.05 1.25 19.39
N ASP A 31 -9.47 2.04 20.30
CA ASP A 31 -10.10 3.30 20.74
C ASP A 31 -10.23 4.29 19.58
N ALA A 32 -9.22 4.38 18.73
CA ALA A 32 -9.28 5.22 17.54
C ALA A 32 -10.34 4.76 16.53
N VAL A 33 -10.56 3.45 16.36
CA VAL A 33 -11.67 2.93 15.53
C VAL A 33 -13.02 3.36 16.11
N GLN A 34 -13.17 3.35 17.43
CA GLN A 34 -14.39 3.83 18.08
C GLN A 34 -14.58 5.34 17.87
N ASP A 35 -13.51 6.14 17.95
CA ASP A 35 -13.57 7.58 17.68
C ASP A 35 -13.94 7.88 16.23
N VAL A 36 -13.38 7.16 15.25
CA VAL A 36 -13.79 7.26 13.83
C VAL A 36 -15.25 6.87 13.63
N SER A 37 -15.72 5.84 14.33
CA SER A 37 -17.13 5.46 14.33
C SER A 37 -18.01 6.59 14.88
N ASN A 38 -17.61 7.22 15.98
CA ASN A 38 -18.32 8.36 16.56
C ASN A 38 -18.35 9.57 15.61
N MET A 39 -17.24 9.86 14.91
CA MET A 39 -17.16 10.91 13.88
C MET A 39 -18.13 10.62 12.73
N THR A 40 -18.18 9.36 12.28
CA THR A 40 -19.09 8.89 11.22
C THR A 40 -20.54 9.11 11.61
N MET A 41 -20.92 8.68 12.81
CA MET A 41 -22.29 8.83 13.31
C MET A 41 -22.68 10.29 13.51
N SER A 42 -21.73 11.13 13.93
CA SER A 42 -21.94 12.57 14.04
C SER A 42 -22.18 13.21 12.66
N ALA A 43 -21.37 12.85 11.66
CA ALA A 43 -21.55 13.32 10.28
C ALA A 43 -22.89 12.86 9.70
N LEU A 44 -23.28 11.60 9.94
CA LEU A 44 -24.58 11.06 9.55
C LEU A 44 -25.73 11.87 10.18
N SER A 45 -25.66 12.14 11.48
CA SER A 45 -26.72 12.86 12.21
C SER A 45 -26.88 14.31 11.75
N ILE A 46 -25.76 15.01 11.49
CA ILE A 46 -25.77 16.43 11.15
C ILE A 46 -26.10 16.65 9.66
N HIS A 47 -25.52 15.84 8.78
CA HIS A 47 -25.54 16.08 7.33
C HIS A 47 -26.25 14.99 6.54
N GLY A 48 -26.43 13.79 7.09
CA GLY A 48 -26.96 12.63 6.38
C GLY A 48 -25.90 11.91 5.54
N PRO A 49 -26.27 10.81 4.85
CA PRO A 49 -25.31 9.95 4.17
C PRO A 49 -24.76 10.54 2.86
N ASN A 50 -25.56 11.35 2.16
CA ASN A 50 -25.27 11.76 0.77
C ASN A 50 -24.96 13.26 0.60
N LYS A 51 -24.83 14.02 1.70
CA LYS A 51 -24.56 15.47 1.64
C LYS A 51 -23.07 15.75 1.80
N GLN A 52 -22.64 16.92 1.34
CA GLN A 52 -21.32 17.46 1.66
C GLN A 52 -21.18 17.55 3.19
N GLY A 53 -20.09 17.02 3.72
CA GLY A 53 -19.87 16.89 5.17
C GLY A 53 -20.55 15.68 5.82
N GLY A 54 -21.28 14.87 5.05
CA GLY A 54 -21.83 13.59 5.49
C GLY A 54 -20.77 12.50 5.67
N ILE A 55 -21.20 11.24 5.75
CA ILE A 55 -20.35 10.08 6.07
C ILE A 55 -19.17 9.87 5.10
N GLY A 56 -19.23 10.41 3.89
CA GLY A 56 -18.09 10.38 2.95
C GLY A 56 -16.92 11.27 3.37
N LEU A 57 -17.15 12.27 4.22
CA LEU A 57 -16.08 13.13 4.72
C LEU A 57 -15.11 12.39 5.66
N PRO A 58 -15.56 11.71 6.74
CA PRO A 58 -14.65 10.94 7.58
C PRO A 58 -13.98 9.78 6.83
N ASP A 59 -14.68 9.13 5.89
CA ASP A 59 -14.09 8.10 5.00
C ASP A 59 -12.87 8.64 4.23
N TYR A 60 -13.05 9.78 3.58
CA TYR A 60 -12.00 10.42 2.81
C TYR A 60 -10.87 10.96 3.69
N ASN A 61 -11.18 11.64 4.79
CA ASN A 61 -10.18 12.23 5.68
C ASN A 61 -9.34 11.19 6.41
N VAL A 62 -9.94 10.08 6.86
CA VAL A 62 -9.18 8.95 7.43
C VAL A 62 -8.21 8.41 6.40
N SER A 63 -8.67 8.20 5.17
CA SER A 63 -7.83 7.69 4.09
C SER A 63 -6.64 8.60 3.80
N LEU A 64 -6.87 9.92 3.67
CA LEU A 64 -5.81 10.92 3.51
C LEU A 64 -4.83 10.96 4.70
N ALA A 65 -5.34 10.89 5.92
CA ALA A 65 -4.53 10.92 7.13
C ALA A 65 -3.59 9.70 7.21
N VAL A 66 -4.10 8.50 6.90
CA VAL A 66 -3.29 7.28 6.85
C VAL A 66 -2.18 7.42 5.80
N MET A 67 -2.52 7.87 4.59
CA MET A 67 -1.53 8.03 3.51
C MET A 67 -0.43 9.04 3.89
N GLU A 68 -0.80 10.18 4.46
CA GLU A 68 0.17 11.20 4.86
C GLU A 68 1.08 10.72 6.00
N LEU A 69 0.54 9.99 6.98
CA LEU A 69 1.35 9.41 8.06
C LEU A 69 2.27 8.29 7.54
N ALA A 70 1.77 7.39 6.70
CA ALA A 70 2.55 6.30 6.10
C ALA A 70 3.75 6.80 5.28
N GLN A 71 3.67 7.99 4.69
CA GLN A 71 4.79 8.59 3.98
C GLN A 71 5.86 9.19 4.91
N ARG A 72 5.51 9.55 6.15
CA ARG A 72 6.42 10.22 7.10
C ARG A 72 7.12 9.26 8.04
N LEU A 73 6.49 8.14 8.30
CA LEU A 73 6.94 7.21 9.32
C LEU A 73 8.00 6.27 8.76
N GLU A 74 8.96 5.94 9.61
CA GLU A 74 9.86 4.84 9.33
C GLU A 74 9.05 3.54 9.23
N PRO A 75 9.44 2.59 8.35
CA PRO A 75 8.69 1.37 8.13
C PRO A 75 8.35 0.57 9.40
N SER A 76 9.24 0.57 10.40
CA SER A 76 9.04 -0.10 11.68
C SER A 76 7.90 0.46 12.53
N LYS A 77 7.46 1.70 12.26
CA LYS A 77 6.38 2.39 12.97
C LYS A 77 5.01 2.24 12.30
N HIS A 78 4.94 1.59 11.14
CA HIS A 78 3.68 1.37 10.42
C HIS A 78 2.74 0.36 11.09
N THR A 79 3.25 -0.53 11.94
CA THR A 79 2.47 -1.60 12.57
C THR A 79 1.19 -1.08 13.23
N LYS A 80 1.23 0.08 13.88
CA LYS A 80 0.06 0.68 14.55
C LYS A 80 -0.99 1.21 13.57
N LEU A 81 -0.57 1.76 12.43
CA LEU A 81 -1.49 2.17 11.36
C LEU A 81 -2.11 0.96 10.67
N VAL A 82 -1.33 -0.10 10.44
CA VAL A 82 -1.81 -1.37 9.87
C VAL A 82 -2.83 -2.01 10.81
N GLU A 83 -2.56 -2.04 12.11
CA GLU A 83 -3.48 -2.51 13.15
C GLU A 83 -4.80 -1.72 13.13
N PHE A 84 -4.71 -0.39 13.14
CA PHE A 84 -5.87 0.50 13.04
C PHE A 84 -6.72 0.23 11.80
N ILE A 85 -6.11 0.20 10.61
CA ILE A 85 -6.85 -0.04 9.37
C ILE A 85 -7.46 -1.43 9.31
N SER A 86 -6.77 -2.44 9.83
CA SER A 86 -7.28 -3.81 9.90
C SER A 86 -8.47 -3.93 10.85
N HIS A 87 -8.49 -3.17 11.95
CA HIS A 87 -9.64 -3.10 12.86
C HIS A 87 -10.81 -2.29 12.28
N LEU A 88 -10.50 -1.19 11.59
CA LEU A 88 -11.50 -0.35 10.92
C LEU A 88 -12.23 -1.14 9.82
N GLN A 89 -11.48 -1.87 8.99
CA GLN A 89 -12.04 -2.66 7.89
C GLN A 89 -13.01 -3.76 8.35
N LYS A 90 -12.92 -4.17 9.63
CA LYS A 90 -13.85 -5.16 10.23
C LYS A 90 -15.13 -4.51 10.76
N GLN A 91 -15.23 -3.18 10.76
CA GLN A 91 -16.44 -2.50 11.22
C GLN A 91 -17.51 -2.51 10.13
N VAL A 92 -18.76 -2.60 10.58
CA VAL A 92 -19.95 -2.38 9.77
C VAL A 92 -20.73 -1.24 10.42
N ALA A 93 -20.63 -0.05 9.85
CA ALA A 93 -21.40 1.09 10.32
C ALA A 93 -22.85 0.98 9.80
N VAL A 94 -23.83 1.03 10.71
CA VAL A 94 -25.25 0.82 10.39
C VAL A 94 -26.02 2.12 10.59
N ASP A 95 -26.90 2.46 9.65
CA ASP A 95 -27.82 3.58 9.78
C ASP A 95 -28.90 3.25 10.83
N PRO A 96 -29.01 4.01 11.95
CA PRO A 96 -29.97 3.72 13.00
C PRO A 96 -31.44 3.85 12.57
N SER A 97 -31.71 4.59 11.48
CA SER A 97 -33.07 4.83 10.99
C SER A 97 -33.57 3.73 10.04
N THR A 98 -32.68 3.07 9.31
CA THR A 98 -33.03 2.03 8.33
C THR A 98 -32.54 0.64 8.72
N ASN A 99 -31.62 0.54 9.68
CA ASN A 99 -30.90 -0.67 10.06
C ASN A 99 -30.11 -1.31 8.90
N GLU A 100 -29.80 -0.53 7.87
CA GLU A 100 -28.99 -0.94 6.72
C GLU A 100 -27.53 -0.49 6.89
N PRO A 101 -26.55 -1.22 6.32
CA PRO A 101 -25.17 -0.77 6.27
C PRO A 101 -25.03 0.58 5.56
N LEU A 102 -24.25 1.48 6.14
CA LEU A 102 -23.89 2.75 5.51
C LEU A 102 -23.06 2.49 4.25
N ARG A 103 -23.34 3.27 3.20
CA ARG A 103 -22.64 3.16 1.92
C ARG A 103 -22.08 4.48 1.46
N VAL A 104 -20.87 4.45 0.93
CA VAL A 104 -20.22 5.57 0.25
C VAL A 104 -19.86 5.11 -1.16
N GLN A 105 -20.31 5.85 -2.17
CA GLN A 105 -20.07 5.52 -3.59
C GLN A 105 -20.57 4.12 -4.01
N GLY A 106 -21.53 3.55 -3.29
CA GLY A 106 -22.09 2.22 -3.53
C GLY A 106 -21.49 1.12 -2.66
N ASP A 107 -20.30 1.35 -2.13
CA ASP A 107 -19.54 0.40 -1.31
C ASP A 107 -19.89 0.53 0.17
N THR A 108 -19.76 -0.57 0.91
CA THR A 108 -20.06 -0.64 2.34
C THR A 108 -18.98 0.09 3.12
N LEU A 109 -19.39 1.12 3.88
CA LEU A 109 -18.48 1.96 4.61
C LEU A 109 -17.65 1.13 5.61
N TRP A 110 -16.35 1.39 5.62
CA TRP A 110 -15.29 0.68 6.33
C TRP A 110 -15.01 -0.74 5.84
N THR A 111 -16.02 -1.58 5.60
CA THR A 111 -15.78 -2.94 5.10
C THR A 111 -15.07 -2.96 3.75
N ASP A 112 -15.55 -2.15 2.81
CA ASP A 112 -15.04 -2.07 1.44
C ASP A 112 -14.00 -0.93 1.26
N MET A 113 -13.80 -0.11 2.30
CA MET A 113 -12.86 1.03 2.32
C MET A 113 -12.94 1.95 1.07
N PRO A 114 -14.11 2.54 0.77
CA PRO A 114 -14.38 3.23 -0.51
C PRO A 114 -13.38 4.33 -0.86
N SER A 115 -13.01 5.19 0.09
CA SER A 115 -12.02 6.25 -0.17
C SER A 115 -10.58 5.76 -0.25
N PHE A 116 -10.28 4.63 0.37
CA PHE A 116 -8.91 4.18 0.59
C PHE A 116 -8.21 3.77 -0.70
N GLY A 117 -8.94 3.14 -1.62
CA GLY A 117 -8.37 2.65 -2.87
C GLY A 117 -7.85 3.76 -3.79
N TYR A 118 -8.65 4.81 -4.02
CA TYR A 118 -8.24 5.91 -4.91
C TYR A 118 -7.27 6.87 -4.22
N THR A 119 -7.44 7.14 -2.91
CA THR A 119 -6.48 7.99 -2.18
C THR A 119 -5.09 7.38 -2.12
N GLU A 120 -5.00 6.06 -1.93
CA GLU A 120 -3.74 5.33 -2.02
C GLU A 120 -3.14 5.43 -3.42
N LEU A 121 -3.92 5.17 -4.46
CA LEU A 121 -3.43 5.23 -5.84
C LEU A 121 -2.95 6.64 -6.24
N GLU A 122 -3.72 7.67 -5.88
CA GLU A 122 -3.35 9.06 -6.13
C GLU A 122 -2.10 9.45 -5.35
N THR A 123 -1.99 9.02 -4.08
CA THR A 123 -0.77 9.22 -3.27
C THR A 123 0.42 8.49 -3.89
N TRP A 124 0.19 7.29 -4.41
CA TRP A 124 1.19 6.52 -5.13
C TRP A 124 1.68 7.37 -6.31
N TYR A 125 0.82 7.76 -7.24
CA TYR A 125 1.23 8.58 -8.40
C TYR A 125 1.84 9.95 -8.05
N GLU A 126 1.31 10.68 -7.06
CA GLU A 126 1.74 12.04 -6.73
C GLU A 126 3.17 12.08 -6.15
N PHE A 127 3.56 11.04 -5.43
CA PHE A 127 4.86 10.97 -4.75
C PHE A 127 5.83 9.98 -5.41
N GLY A 128 5.41 9.25 -6.45
CA GLY A 128 6.25 8.44 -7.33
C GLY A 128 5.49 7.91 -8.56
N GLY A 129 6.16 7.67 -9.68
CA GLY A 129 5.53 7.11 -10.89
C GLY A 129 5.30 8.16 -11.98
N ASP A 130 4.25 8.98 -11.87
CA ASP A 130 3.83 9.85 -12.99
C ASP A 130 4.44 11.26 -12.98
N TYR A 131 4.70 11.83 -11.79
CA TYR A 131 5.24 13.19 -11.67
C TYR A 131 6.74 13.25 -11.40
N LYS A 132 7.32 12.14 -10.94
CA LYS A 132 8.74 11.95 -10.63
C LYS A 132 9.12 10.50 -10.92
N ASP A 133 10.20 10.28 -11.66
CA ASP A 133 10.73 8.95 -11.96
C ASP A 133 11.40 8.35 -10.70
N PRO A 134 10.84 7.31 -10.06
CA PRO A 134 11.45 6.68 -8.88
C PRO A 134 12.75 5.94 -9.21
N CYS A 135 13.08 5.76 -10.49
CA CYS A 135 14.33 5.21 -10.99
C CYS A 135 15.41 6.29 -11.22
N ASP A 136 15.10 7.57 -10.98
CA ASP A 136 16.07 8.67 -11.03
C ASP A 136 16.93 8.67 -9.76
N THR A 137 18.24 8.52 -9.94
CA THR A 137 19.22 8.53 -8.83
C THR A 137 19.39 9.92 -8.20
N THR A 138 18.89 10.98 -8.85
CA THR A 138 18.97 12.36 -8.37
C THR A 138 17.69 12.82 -7.65
N LEU A 139 16.73 11.92 -7.44
CA LEU A 139 15.50 12.22 -6.71
C LEU A 139 15.82 12.74 -5.30
N ASP A 140 15.15 13.82 -4.90
CA ASP A 140 15.31 14.44 -3.58
C ASP A 140 15.10 13.39 -2.46
N SER A 141 15.97 13.41 -1.44
CA SER A 141 15.98 12.38 -0.40
C SER A 141 14.65 12.29 0.35
N LYS A 142 13.99 13.42 0.60
CA LYS A 142 12.67 13.42 1.26
C LYS A 142 11.60 12.82 0.36
N GLN A 143 11.68 13.00 -0.95
CA GLN A 143 10.76 12.36 -1.90
C GLN A 143 11.00 10.86 -1.97
N ARG A 144 12.28 10.44 -2.03
CA ARG A 144 12.69 9.04 -1.96
C ARG A 144 12.17 8.36 -0.69
N ASP A 145 12.37 8.98 0.48
CA ASP A 145 11.92 8.43 1.77
C ASP A 145 10.40 8.28 1.80
N ARG A 146 9.64 9.31 1.38
CA ARG A 146 8.18 9.24 1.32
C ARG A 146 7.71 8.10 0.43
N TRP A 147 8.40 7.85 -0.68
CA TRP A 147 8.07 6.78 -1.60
C TRP A 147 8.34 5.39 -1.05
N ALA A 148 9.53 5.19 -0.49
CA ALA A 148 9.93 3.94 0.12
C ALA A 148 9.04 3.60 1.33
N ASN A 149 8.77 4.58 2.19
CA ASN A 149 7.91 4.41 3.37
C ASN A 149 6.48 4.06 2.96
N HIS A 150 5.92 4.74 1.96
CA HIS A 150 4.60 4.41 1.44
C HIS A 150 4.52 2.96 0.96
N ASN A 151 5.48 2.51 0.14
CA ASN A 151 5.52 1.12 -0.32
C ASN A 151 5.71 0.12 0.83
N ALA A 152 6.50 0.46 1.85
CA ALA A 152 6.64 -0.38 3.04
C ALA A 152 5.31 -0.52 3.81
N PHE A 153 4.54 0.56 3.93
CA PHE A 153 3.19 0.52 4.52
C PHE A 153 2.25 -0.37 3.70
N LEU A 154 2.21 -0.20 2.37
CA LEU A 154 1.36 -1.03 1.49
C LEU A 154 1.76 -2.51 1.55
N ALA A 155 3.05 -2.81 1.69
CA ALA A 155 3.56 -4.16 1.90
C ALA A 155 3.03 -4.76 3.21
N GLN A 156 3.11 -4.03 4.32
CA GLN A 156 2.60 -4.51 5.61
C GLN A 156 1.07 -4.68 5.60
N LEU A 157 0.32 -3.77 4.95
CA LEU A 157 -1.13 -3.95 4.74
C LEU A 157 -1.43 -5.21 3.94
N THR A 158 -0.69 -5.44 2.86
CA THR A 158 -0.85 -6.62 2.00
C THR A 158 -0.57 -7.91 2.77
N GLN A 159 0.49 -7.91 3.59
CA GLN A 159 0.80 -9.05 4.45
C GLN A 159 -0.31 -9.33 5.47
N ALA A 160 -0.90 -8.28 6.05
CA ALA A 160 -1.99 -8.36 7.03
C ALA A 160 -3.38 -8.65 6.42
N ALA A 161 -3.56 -8.42 5.12
CA ALA A 161 -4.86 -8.55 4.46
C ALA A 161 -5.39 -9.99 4.53
N ASP A 162 -6.69 -10.17 4.75
CA ASP A 162 -7.32 -11.47 4.56
C ASP A 162 -7.52 -11.71 3.05
N VAL A 163 -6.81 -12.69 2.47
CA VAL A 163 -6.92 -13.01 1.04
C VAL A 163 -7.46 -14.41 0.91
N HIS A 164 -8.57 -14.50 0.19
CA HIS A 164 -9.16 -15.77 -0.21
C HIS A 164 -8.72 -16.09 -1.64
N TYR A 165 -7.84 -17.08 -1.77
CA TYR A 165 -7.50 -17.66 -3.07
C TYR A 165 -8.65 -18.54 -3.52
N THR A 166 -9.56 -17.97 -4.30
CA THR A 166 -10.78 -18.65 -4.76
C THR A 166 -10.49 -19.61 -5.90
N HIS A 167 -11.33 -20.65 -6.04
CA HIS A 167 -11.22 -21.61 -7.15
C HIS A 167 -11.42 -20.88 -8.49
N PRO A 168 -10.80 -21.30 -9.61
CA PRO A 168 -10.92 -20.65 -10.93
C PRO A 168 -12.33 -20.40 -11.49
N LYS A 169 -13.38 -20.89 -10.84
CA LYS A 169 -14.79 -20.74 -11.24
C LYS A 169 -15.54 -19.70 -10.40
N GLU A 170 -14.92 -19.16 -9.37
CA GLU A 170 -15.49 -18.16 -8.48
C GLU A 170 -15.01 -16.77 -8.89
N GLU A 171 -15.83 -15.76 -8.60
CA GLU A 171 -15.46 -14.37 -8.81
C GLU A 171 -14.24 -14.03 -7.93
N VAL A 172 -13.19 -13.49 -8.56
CA VAL A 172 -12.00 -13.04 -7.83
C VAL A 172 -12.35 -11.75 -7.11
N ARG A 173 -12.31 -11.78 -5.77
CA ARG A 173 -12.47 -10.60 -4.93
C ARG A 173 -11.14 -10.24 -4.31
N PHE A 174 -10.75 -8.98 -4.49
CA PHE A 174 -9.54 -8.44 -3.88
C PHE A 174 -9.92 -7.78 -2.57
N SER A 175 -9.24 -8.15 -1.49
CA SER A 175 -9.38 -7.42 -0.23
C SER A 175 -8.98 -5.95 -0.44
N PRO A 176 -9.71 -4.98 0.13
CA PRO A 176 -9.35 -3.57 -0.01
C PRO A 176 -7.98 -3.22 0.60
N LEU A 177 -7.50 -4.06 1.54
CA LEU A 177 -6.18 -3.92 2.17
C LEU A 177 -5.07 -4.62 1.39
N ASP A 178 -5.42 -5.46 0.42
CA ASP A 178 -4.43 -6.16 -0.40
C ASP A 178 -3.97 -5.27 -1.54
N LYS A 179 -2.73 -4.80 -1.43
CA LYS A 179 -2.07 -3.90 -2.38
C LYS A 179 -1.02 -4.62 -3.20
N SER A 180 -1.06 -5.95 -3.28
CA SER A 180 -0.06 -6.73 -4.01
C SER A 180 0.08 -6.34 -5.48
N LEU A 181 -0.95 -5.78 -6.12
CA LEU A 181 -0.79 -5.16 -7.46
C LEU A 181 0.30 -4.07 -7.51
N ARG A 182 0.44 -3.26 -6.45
CA ARG A 182 1.49 -2.23 -6.37
C ARG A 182 2.87 -2.86 -6.24
N ALA A 183 2.97 -4.02 -5.59
CA ALA A 183 4.22 -4.77 -5.59
C ALA A 183 4.64 -5.12 -7.02
N ILE A 184 3.72 -5.61 -7.86
CA ILE A 184 4.01 -5.90 -9.27
C ILE A 184 4.52 -4.66 -10.00
N TRP A 185 3.83 -3.52 -9.85
CA TRP A 185 4.24 -2.28 -10.51
C TRP A 185 5.62 -1.83 -10.03
N THR A 186 5.89 -1.91 -8.73
CA THR A 186 7.19 -1.56 -8.14
C THR A 186 8.31 -2.49 -8.61
N MET A 187 8.08 -3.81 -8.64
CA MET A 187 9.06 -4.76 -9.18
C MET A 187 9.28 -4.55 -10.68
N ALA A 188 8.21 -4.25 -11.44
CA ALA A 188 8.34 -3.97 -12.86
C ALA A 188 9.21 -2.73 -13.12
N MET A 189 9.07 -1.69 -12.28
CA MET A 189 9.88 -0.49 -12.33
C MET A 189 11.35 -0.72 -11.92
N ALA A 190 11.61 -1.52 -10.89
CA ALA A 190 12.96 -1.67 -10.31
C ALA A 190 13.77 -2.84 -10.87
N LEU A 191 13.11 -3.93 -11.23
CA LEU A 191 13.72 -5.24 -11.51
C LEU A 191 13.48 -5.73 -12.95
N GLU A 192 12.44 -5.20 -13.62
CA GLU A 192 12.09 -5.54 -15.01
C GLU A 192 12.25 -4.36 -15.97
N ASN A 193 12.91 -3.30 -15.51
CA ASN A 193 13.16 -2.08 -16.27
C ASN A 193 14.07 -2.32 -17.48
N GLU A 194 14.03 -1.41 -18.46
CA GLU A 194 15.04 -1.31 -19.50
C GLU A 194 16.44 -1.03 -18.91
N ARG A 195 16.51 -0.23 -17.84
CA ARG A 195 17.74 0.03 -17.09
C ARG A 195 18.14 -1.23 -16.30
N PRO A 196 19.42 -1.64 -16.31
CA PRO A 196 19.88 -2.81 -15.55
C PRO A 196 19.73 -2.59 -14.03
N PRO A 197 19.31 -3.61 -13.25
CA PRO A 197 19.26 -3.55 -11.79
C PRO A 197 20.55 -3.04 -11.15
N ALA A 198 21.71 -3.36 -11.73
CA ALA A 198 23.01 -2.83 -11.30
C ALA A 198 23.06 -1.29 -11.25
N SER A 199 22.36 -0.60 -12.17
CA SER A 199 22.29 0.87 -12.23
C SER A 199 21.20 1.47 -11.35
N LEU A 200 20.28 0.65 -10.84
CA LEU A 200 19.13 1.08 -10.04
C LEU A 200 19.32 0.83 -8.55
N GLY A 201 20.44 0.22 -8.14
CA GLY A 201 20.71 -0.19 -6.76
C GLY A 201 20.48 0.90 -5.70
N ASP A 202 20.71 2.17 -6.04
CA ASP A 202 20.53 3.31 -5.14
C ASP A 202 19.35 4.24 -5.53
N THR A 203 18.26 3.66 -6.02
CA THR A 203 17.04 4.40 -6.41
C THR A 203 15.89 4.20 -5.42
N ALA A 204 14.91 5.10 -5.45
CA ALA A 204 13.68 4.95 -4.67
C ALA A 204 12.87 3.71 -5.12
N ALA A 205 12.91 3.36 -6.41
CA ALA A 205 12.29 2.15 -6.94
C ALA A 205 12.90 0.88 -6.33
N MET A 206 14.23 0.77 -6.30
CA MET A 206 14.93 -0.38 -5.71
C MET A 206 14.68 -0.46 -4.21
N GLU A 207 14.70 0.67 -3.52
CA GLU A 207 14.38 0.74 -2.09
C GLU A 207 12.97 0.22 -1.82
N ALA A 208 11.97 0.72 -2.55
CA ALA A 208 10.59 0.27 -2.45
C ALA A 208 10.43 -1.23 -2.77
N ALA A 209 11.12 -1.75 -3.79
CA ALA A 209 11.13 -3.17 -4.12
C ALA A 209 11.67 -4.01 -2.94
N CYS A 210 12.75 -3.57 -2.30
CA CYS A 210 13.27 -4.23 -1.11
C CYS A 210 12.26 -4.23 0.04
N GLN A 211 11.57 -3.10 0.28
CA GLN A 211 10.54 -3.02 1.33
C GLN A 211 9.40 -4.03 1.11
N TRP A 212 8.97 -4.24 -0.13
CA TRP A 212 7.96 -5.25 -0.47
C TRP A 212 8.38 -6.67 -0.08
N PHE A 213 9.63 -7.06 -0.36
CA PHE A 213 10.12 -8.37 0.07
C PHE A 213 10.31 -8.45 1.57
N ILE A 214 10.83 -7.39 2.21
CA ILE A 214 11.06 -7.39 3.66
C ILE A 214 9.76 -7.58 4.43
N TYR A 215 8.69 -6.86 4.03
CA TYR A 215 7.45 -6.81 4.81
C TYR A 215 6.33 -7.71 4.29
N ALA A 216 6.40 -8.22 3.05
CA ALA A 216 5.32 -9.00 2.44
C ALA A 216 5.77 -10.27 1.69
N ALA A 217 7.02 -10.73 1.82
CA ALA A 217 7.51 -11.88 1.06
C ALA A 217 6.61 -13.11 1.16
N GLU A 218 6.08 -13.45 2.34
CA GLU A 218 5.19 -14.59 2.52
C GLU A 218 3.89 -14.44 1.70
N ARG A 219 3.27 -13.26 1.74
CA ARG A 219 2.06 -12.99 0.94
C ARG A 219 2.35 -13.01 -0.55
N LEU A 220 3.45 -12.41 -0.97
CA LEU A 220 3.84 -12.36 -2.38
C LEU A 220 4.15 -13.78 -2.89
N TRP A 221 4.79 -14.62 -2.08
CA TRP A 221 5.02 -16.02 -2.41
C TRP A 221 3.72 -16.84 -2.45
N ALA A 222 2.80 -16.63 -1.50
CA ALA A 222 1.48 -17.24 -1.54
C ALA A 222 0.74 -16.87 -2.84
N ASN A 223 0.86 -15.63 -3.32
CA ASN A 223 0.33 -15.22 -4.62
C ASN A 223 0.98 -15.98 -5.80
N VAL A 224 2.29 -16.27 -5.74
CA VAL A 224 2.99 -17.10 -6.73
C VAL A 224 2.46 -18.54 -6.70
N LEU A 225 2.33 -19.16 -5.51
CA LEU A 225 1.85 -20.54 -5.38
C LEU A 225 0.41 -20.70 -5.90
N ASN A 226 -0.42 -19.68 -5.71
CA ASN A 226 -1.82 -19.67 -6.14
C ASN A 226 -2.03 -19.10 -7.55
N ASN A 227 -0.96 -18.84 -8.31
CA ASN A 227 -1.01 -18.29 -9.67
C ASN A 227 -1.90 -17.04 -9.77
N ARG A 228 -1.76 -16.12 -8.81
CA ARG A 228 -2.64 -14.97 -8.73
C ARG A 228 -2.45 -14.04 -9.93
N THR A 229 -3.55 -13.79 -10.64
CA THR A 229 -3.61 -12.89 -11.80
C THR A 229 -4.54 -11.70 -11.57
N TYR A 230 -4.36 -10.67 -12.39
CA TYR A 230 -5.19 -9.47 -12.43
C TYR A 230 -5.79 -9.27 -13.83
N PRO A 231 -6.90 -8.52 -13.95
CA PRO A 231 -7.38 -8.05 -15.24
C PRO A 231 -6.30 -7.27 -16.00
N GLU A 232 -6.29 -7.36 -17.33
CA GLU A 232 -5.30 -6.68 -18.18
C GLU A 232 -5.26 -5.17 -17.92
N ALA A 233 -6.43 -4.55 -17.76
CA ALA A 233 -6.57 -3.12 -17.46
C ALA A 233 -5.93 -2.70 -16.12
N ALA A 234 -5.61 -3.64 -15.23
CA ALA A 234 -4.93 -3.37 -13.98
C ALA A 234 -3.39 -3.25 -14.15
N GLY A 235 -2.84 -3.51 -15.34
CA GLY A 235 -1.41 -3.30 -15.61
C GLY A 235 -0.48 -4.24 -14.85
N ALA A 236 -0.91 -5.47 -14.57
CA ALA A 236 -0.07 -6.49 -13.90
C ALA A 236 0.89 -7.24 -14.86
N GLY A 237 1.05 -6.73 -16.07
CA GLY A 237 1.91 -7.28 -17.11
C GLY A 237 3.40 -7.25 -16.77
N PRO A 238 4.26 -7.78 -17.66
CA PRO A 238 5.69 -7.67 -17.51
C PRO A 238 6.18 -6.22 -17.65
N GLY A 239 7.34 -5.94 -17.08
CA GLY A 239 8.11 -4.72 -17.33
C GLY A 239 8.86 -4.77 -18.67
N LYS A 240 9.52 -3.65 -18.99
CA LYS A 240 10.13 -3.38 -20.30
C LYS A 240 11.13 -4.41 -20.80
N ARG A 241 11.87 -5.08 -19.91
CA ARG A 241 12.83 -6.12 -20.30
C ARG A 241 12.17 -7.42 -20.77
N TYR A 242 10.92 -7.64 -20.37
CA TYR A 242 10.21 -8.89 -20.52
C TYR A 242 8.86 -8.68 -21.24
N GLU A 243 8.74 -7.66 -22.10
CA GLU A 243 7.46 -7.30 -22.77
C GLU A 243 6.83 -8.46 -23.55
N GLU A 244 7.64 -9.40 -24.04
CA GLU A 244 7.19 -10.57 -24.78
C GLU A 244 6.58 -11.65 -23.85
N GLU A 245 6.77 -11.54 -22.54
CA GLU A 245 6.25 -12.49 -21.57
C GLU A 245 4.75 -12.32 -21.34
N GLY A 246 4.00 -13.41 -21.40
CA GLY A 246 2.53 -13.40 -21.24
C GLY A 246 2.02 -13.24 -19.80
N TRP A 247 2.82 -12.67 -18.89
CA TRP A 247 2.47 -12.60 -17.47
C TRP A 247 1.31 -11.64 -17.23
N ARG A 248 0.42 -12.01 -16.29
CA ARG A 248 -0.72 -11.18 -15.83
C ARG A 248 -0.79 -11.05 -14.32
N GLY A 249 0.34 -11.27 -13.64
CA GLY A 249 0.36 -11.45 -12.20
C GLY A 249 1.64 -12.09 -11.69
N TYR A 250 1.49 -12.94 -10.68
CA TYR A 250 2.58 -13.65 -10.00
C TYR A 250 2.85 -15.00 -10.65
N THR A 251 4.12 -15.26 -10.97
CA THR A 251 4.58 -16.56 -11.49
C THR A 251 5.91 -16.94 -10.81
N ARG A 252 6.23 -18.24 -10.81
CA ARG A 252 7.51 -18.74 -10.26
C ARG A 252 8.71 -18.22 -11.05
N GLU A 253 8.56 -18.12 -12.37
CA GLU A 253 9.59 -17.57 -13.26
C GLU A 253 9.90 -16.12 -12.92
N ARG A 254 8.85 -15.29 -12.83
CA ARG A 254 8.96 -13.87 -12.49
C ARG A 254 9.59 -13.65 -11.12
N TRP A 255 9.28 -14.51 -10.15
CA TRP A 255 9.92 -14.51 -8.84
C TRP A 255 11.43 -14.79 -8.90
N GLY A 256 11.85 -15.78 -9.70
CA GLY A 256 13.27 -16.08 -9.91
C GLY A 256 14.02 -14.91 -10.55
N ILE A 257 13.40 -14.26 -11.52
CA ILE A 257 13.93 -13.04 -12.16
C ILE A 257 14.10 -11.92 -11.15
N TRP A 258 13.16 -11.72 -10.23
CA TRP A 258 13.30 -10.72 -9.17
C TRP A 258 14.45 -11.03 -8.21
N GLU A 259 14.62 -12.31 -7.83
CA GLU A 259 15.76 -12.70 -6.99
C GLU A 259 17.10 -12.42 -7.70
N ASP A 260 17.21 -12.77 -8.98
CA ASP A 260 18.44 -12.55 -9.75
C ASP A 260 18.73 -11.07 -10.00
N ALA A 261 17.69 -10.26 -10.24
CA ALA A 261 17.80 -8.80 -10.34
C ALA A 261 18.30 -8.18 -9.02
N LEU A 262 17.81 -8.65 -7.87
CA LEU A 262 18.32 -8.20 -6.56
C LEU A 262 19.79 -8.60 -6.37
N LYS A 263 20.19 -9.82 -6.75
CA LYS A 263 21.61 -10.25 -6.70
C LYS A 263 22.50 -9.37 -7.59
N GLU A 264 22.02 -9.02 -8.79
CA GLU A 264 22.72 -8.13 -9.71
C GLU A 264 22.89 -6.73 -9.09
N ALA A 265 21.81 -6.12 -8.60
CA ALA A 265 21.84 -4.83 -7.92
C ALA A 265 22.78 -4.85 -6.72
N ARG A 266 22.71 -5.91 -5.92
CA ARG A 266 23.54 -6.11 -4.73
C ARG A 266 25.04 -6.21 -5.02
N ALA A 267 25.42 -6.79 -6.16
CA ALA A 267 26.80 -6.92 -6.57
C ALA A 267 27.42 -5.59 -7.02
N ALA A 268 26.60 -4.67 -7.53
CA ALA A 268 27.02 -3.36 -8.01
C ALA A 268 26.81 -2.22 -6.98
N CYS A 269 26.05 -2.48 -5.90
CA CYS A 269 25.70 -1.46 -4.90
C CYS A 269 26.88 -1.16 -3.97
N GLU A 270 27.33 0.10 -3.98
CA GLU A 270 28.38 0.62 -3.09
C GLU A 270 27.81 1.32 -1.84
N ASP A 271 26.55 1.74 -1.86
CA ASP A 271 25.88 2.38 -0.74
C ASP A 271 25.56 1.36 0.37
N GLU A 272 26.16 1.55 1.56
CA GLU A 272 26.06 0.59 2.68
C GLU A 272 24.61 0.37 3.15
N ARG A 273 23.78 1.43 3.11
CA ARG A 273 22.39 1.36 3.53
C ARG A 273 21.57 0.49 2.56
N MET A 274 21.70 0.75 1.27
CA MET A 274 21.00 -0.01 0.22
C MET A 274 21.54 -1.43 0.11
N TRP A 275 22.85 -1.62 0.24
CA TRP A 275 23.49 -2.93 0.32
C TRP A 275 22.82 -3.82 1.37
N LYS A 276 22.64 -3.28 2.59
CA LYS A 276 22.01 -4.01 3.70
C LYS A 276 20.54 -4.30 3.41
N LEU A 277 19.84 -3.30 2.86
CA LEU A 277 18.42 -3.43 2.55
C LEU A 277 18.16 -4.52 1.48
N ILE A 278 19.03 -4.60 0.46
CA ILE A 278 18.93 -5.65 -0.56
C ILE A 278 19.25 -7.04 0.03
N ASP A 279 20.23 -7.14 0.94
CA ASP A 279 20.51 -8.39 1.65
C ASP A 279 19.32 -8.85 2.51
N ASP A 280 18.67 -7.93 3.23
CA ASP A 280 17.47 -8.22 4.01
C ASP A 280 16.31 -8.67 3.11
N ALA A 281 16.14 -8.03 1.94
CA ALA A 281 15.14 -8.42 0.95
C ALA A 281 15.41 -9.82 0.37
N LEU A 282 16.65 -10.13 -0.02
CA LEU A 282 17.05 -11.46 -0.49
C LEU A 282 16.82 -12.54 0.59
N ALA A 283 17.11 -12.23 1.85
CA ALA A 283 16.87 -13.14 2.96
C ALA A 283 15.36 -13.40 3.16
N SER A 284 14.52 -12.35 3.13
CA SER A 284 13.06 -12.49 3.24
C SER A 284 12.44 -13.24 2.06
N LEU A 285 12.89 -12.97 0.83
CA LEU A 285 12.47 -13.67 -0.37
C LEU A 285 12.69 -15.18 -0.23
N ARG A 286 13.87 -15.59 0.25
CA ARG A 286 14.20 -17.01 0.47
C ARG A 286 13.41 -17.63 1.63
N ARG A 287 13.26 -16.92 2.75
CA ARG A 287 12.45 -17.41 3.88
C ARG A 287 11.00 -17.66 3.49
N GLY A 288 10.40 -16.74 2.74
CA GLY A 288 9.02 -16.88 2.26
C GLY A 288 8.77 -18.15 1.45
N MET A 289 9.80 -18.71 0.81
CA MET A 289 9.72 -19.98 0.07
C MET A 289 9.82 -21.24 0.96
N VAL A 290 10.37 -21.12 2.17
CA VAL A 290 10.67 -22.26 3.07
C VAL A 290 9.55 -22.48 4.09
N ASP A 291 8.86 -21.40 4.51
CA ASP A 291 7.86 -21.44 5.58
C ASP A 291 6.44 -21.87 5.12
N GLN A 292 6.30 -22.48 3.93
CA GLN A 292 5.04 -22.99 3.35
C GLN A 292 5.21 -24.36 2.69
#